data_AF-A0A0M6WEG5-F1
#
_entry.id   AF-A0A0M6WEG5-F1
#
_cell.length_a   1.000
_cell.length_b   1.000
_cell.length_c   1.000
_cell.angle_alpha   90.00
_cell.angle_beta   90.00
_cell.angle_gamma   90.00
#
_symmetry.space_group_name_H-M   'P 1'
#
loop_
_entity.id
_entity.type
_entity.pdbx_description
1 polymer ?
#
loop_
_entity_poly.entity_id
_entity_poly.type
_entity_poly.pdbx_seq_one_letter_code
_entity_poly.pdbx_strand_id
1 'polypeptide(L)'
;MRHKIKIVVGCVLIITGFLATNIAVGQLTSLQNDTRIKCSGIVIDGGEKTVGRCDNEYKLAEKYETDAEIYEDIQDNQFSTPIIETMINDGYLLGYVDQLKAEGWIPQDFTPAGSKTSNTSSAEAKTETPAETPNETSTSDNKQPEKTEKNNKSETKTETKKEPTQEEIDAAWEETERVEATCTEDGKIVYTNSITGDTKEESIPAAGHDYEVTDTTEAACTEDGKNTYTCKVCGDAYEEAIPATGHTEGEWKVTKEAGLFSTGSKEVTCEKCGEVLDTAEIPQTCPLPLAAVIGIVVAVVVIIGVIVVLVRRRKNI
;
A
#
# COMPACT_ATOMS: atom_id res chain seq x y z
N MET A 1 86.66 1.13 18.92
CA MET A 1 85.78 0.85 17.76
C MET A 1 84.89 -0.41 17.87
N ARG A 2 85.03 -1.27 18.91
CA ARG A 2 84.23 -2.51 19.02
C ARG A 2 82.99 -2.44 19.94
N HIS A 3 82.79 -1.34 20.68
CA HIS A 3 81.69 -1.20 21.65
C HIS A 3 80.50 -0.34 21.16
N LYS A 4 80.68 0.44 20.09
CA LYS A 4 79.62 1.30 19.50
C LYS A 4 78.88 0.62 18.34
N ILE A 5 79.43 -0.46 17.78
CA ILE A 5 78.82 -1.25 16.70
C ILE A 5 77.74 -2.20 17.25
N LYS A 6 77.85 -2.64 18.52
CA LYS A 6 76.86 -3.52 19.17
C LYS A 6 75.55 -2.82 19.51
N ILE A 7 75.55 -1.49 19.69
CA ILE A 7 74.34 -0.72 20.01
C ILE A 7 73.51 -0.42 18.75
N VAL A 8 74.15 -0.26 17.60
CA VAL A 8 73.44 0.03 16.33
C VAL A 8 72.80 -1.23 15.74
N VAL A 9 73.43 -2.41 15.91
CA VAL A 9 72.83 -3.69 15.49
C VAL A 9 71.69 -4.12 16.43
N GLY A 10 71.73 -3.73 17.71
CA GLY A 10 70.65 -3.97 18.67
C GLY A 10 69.36 -3.19 18.37
N CYS A 11 69.45 -1.94 17.93
CA CYS A 11 68.27 -1.13 17.61
C CYS A 11 67.61 -1.51 16.27
N VAL A 12 68.37 -2.03 15.31
CA VAL A 12 67.83 -2.46 14.00
C VAL A 12 67.04 -3.77 14.13
N LEU A 13 67.44 -4.67 15.04
CA LEU A 13 66.72 -5.92 15.28
C LEU A 13 65.43 -5.76 16.10
N ILE A 14 65.27 -4.67 16.85
CA ILE A 14 64.02 -4.36 17.57
C ILE A 14 62.94 -3.82 16.61
N ILE A 15 63.32 -3.15 15.52
CA ILE A 15 62.37 -2.62 14.53
C ILE A 15 61.91 -3.71 13.55
N THR A 16 62.75 -4.71 13.24
CA THR A 16 62.34 -5.88 12.44
C THR A 16 61.59 -6.94 13.25
N GLY A 17 61.65 -6.90 14.59
CA GLY A 17 60.87 -7.78 15.48
C GLY A 17 59.43 -7.31 15.71
N PHE A 18 59.14 -6.02 15.58
CA PHE A 18 57.79 -5.47 15.75
C PHE A 18 56.89 -5.61 14.52
N LEU A 19 57.43 -6.03 13.37
CA LEU A 19 56.63 -6.38 12.19
C LEU A 19 56.13 -7.83 12.19
N ALA A 20 56.63 -8.69 13.09
CA ALA A 20 56.26 -10.11 13.11
C ALA A 20 55.19 -10.48 14.17
N THR A 21 54.81 -9.58 15.08
CA THR A 21 53.80 -9.86 16.12
C THR A 21 52.42 -9.27 15.83
N ASN A 22 52.27 -8.41 14.82
CA ASN A 22 50.95 -7.88 14.44
C ASN A 22 50.19 -8.76 13.43
N ILE A 23 50.77 -9.87 12.96
CA ILE A 23 50.06 -10.84 12.10
C ILE A 23 49.06 -11.70 12.89
N ALA A 24 49.14 -11.74 14.24
CA ALA A 24 48.25 -12.56 15.06
C ALA A 24 47.09 -11.80 15.76
N VAL A 25 47.00 -10.46 15.64
CA VAL A 25 45.92 -9.68 16.28
C VAL A 25 44.81 -9.28 15.29
N GLY A 26 45.08 -9.33 13.98
CA GLY A 26 44.09 -9.04 12.95
C GLY A 26 43.04 -10.14 12.69
N GLN A 27 43.24 -11.36 13.22
CA GLN A 27 42.28 -12.47 13.07
C GLN A 27 41.31 -12.63 14.25
N LEU A 28 41.36 -11.77 15.27
CA LEU A 28 40.45 -11.86 16.43
C LEU A 28 39.42 -10.71 16.52
N THR A 29 39.43 -9.76 15.60
CA THR A 29 38.42 -8.68 15.57
C THR A 29 37.33 -8.86 14.51
N SER A 30 37.31 -9.97 13.75
CA SER A 30 36.24 -10.25 12.77
C SER A 30 35.19 -11.27 13.24
N LEU A 31 35.19 -11.68 14.51
CA LEU A 31 34.23 -12.68 15.04
C LEU A 31 33.51 -12.24 16.33
N GLN A 32 33.27 -10.93 16.49
CA GLN A 32 32.24 -10.40 17.40
C GLN A 32 31.45 -9.22 16.81
N ASN A 33 31.21 -9.24 15.50
CA ASN A 33 30.10 -8.46 14.93
C ASN A 33 29.02 -9.41 14.42
N ASP A 34 28.70 -10.41 15.24
CA ASP A 34 27.41 -11.06 15.18
C ASP A 34 26.36 -10.04 15.60
N THR A 35 25.53 -9.67 14.62
CA THR A 35 24.15 -9.23 14.80
C THR A 35 23.90 -8.20 15.90
N ARG A 36 24.37 -6.99 15.65
CA ARG A 36 23.43 -5.87 15.67
C ARG A 36 23.54 -5.18 14.32
N ILE A 37 22.73 -5.63 13.37
CA ILE A 37 22.39 -4.79 12.21
C ILE A 37 21.71 -3.57 12.82
N LYS A 38 22.50 -2.53 13.08
CA LYS A 38 21.98 -1.18 13.08
C LYS A 38 21.63 -0.93 11.63
N CYS A 39 20.34 -0.91 11.33
CA CYS A 39 19.81 -0.33 10.12
C CYS A 39 20.23 1.15 10.08
N SER A 40 21.43 1.41 9.58
CA SER A 40 21.87 2.74 9.18
C SER A 40 21.12 3.07 7.90
N GLY A 41 19.95 3.67 8.10
CA GLY A 41 18.93 3.94 7.09
C GLY A 41 17.58 4.26 7.70
N ILE A 42 17.39 4.12 9.02
CA ILE A 42 16.20 4.68 9.68
C ILE A 42 16.29 6.20 9.57
N VAL A 43 15.46 6.77 8.72
CA VAL A 43 14.99 8.13 8.83
C VAL A 43 14.34 8.25 10.21
N ILE A 44 15.11 8.70 11.20
CA ILE A 44 14.60 9.13 12.51
C ILE A 44 14.29 10.61 12.37
N ASP A 45 13.25 10.90 11.60
CA ASP A 45 12.49 12.16 11.53
C ASP A 45 11.59 12.04 10.30
N GLY A 46 10.43 11.40 10.45
CA GLY A 46 9.54 11.12 9.32
C GLY A 46 8.21 10.55 9.78
N GLY A 47 7.54 11.24 10.70
CA GLY A 47 6.16 10.96 11.10
C GLY A 47 5.25 12.06 10.60
N GLU A 48 5.23 12.30 9.29
CA GLU A 48 4.06 12.94 8.70
C GLU A 48 3.19 11.84 8.11
N LYS A 49 1.89 12.04 8.25
CA LYS A 49 0.76 11.18 7.82
C LYS A 49 0.79 10.78 6.33
N THR A 50 1.84 11.14 5.62
CA THR A 50 2.03 11.02 4.18
C THR A 50 3.07 9.97 3.78
N VAL A 51 3.90 9.44 4.70
CA VAL A 51 4.91 8.38 4.40
C VAL A 51 5.04 7.42 5.58
N GLY A 52 4.63 6.16 5.42
CA GLY A 52 4.74 5.13 6.45
C GLY A 52 6.05 4.34 6.29
N ARG A 53 6.53 3.76 7.40
CA ARG A 53 7.79 2.98 7.39
C ARG A 53 7.67 1.66 6.61
N CYS A 54 6.48 1.08 6.58
CA CYS A 54 6.20 -0.28 6.11
C CYS A 54 5.04 -0.29 5.08
N ASP A 55 4.84 0.80 4.33
CA ASP A 55 3.74 0.94 3.37
C ASP A 55 3.69 -0.19 2.32
N ASN A 56 4.83 -0.79 1.98
CA ASN A 56 4.95 -1.92 1.06
C ASN A 56 4.53 -3.28 1.67
N GLU A 57 4.41 -3.36 2.99
CA GLU A 57 4.13 -4.60 3.72
C GLU A 57 2.68 -4.69 4.23
N TYR A 58 1.83 -3.71 3.91
CA TYR A 58 0.44 -3.63 4.38
C TYR A 58 -0.42 -4.87 4.04
N LYS A 59 -0.20 -5.49 2.87
CA LYS A 59 -0.86 -6.75 2.48
C LYS A 59 -0.42 -7.95 3.31
N LEU A 60 0.76 -7.89 3.94
CA LEU A 60 1.21 -8.90 4.88
C LEU A 60 0.45 -8.75 6.20
N ALA A 61 0.30 -7.51 6.69
CA ALA A 61 -0.47 -7.20 7.88
C ALA A 61 -1.94 -7.65 7.73
N GLU A 62 -2.62 -7.27 6.65
CA GLU A 62 -3.99 -7.74 6.33
C GLU A 62 -4.14 -9.27 6.34
N LYS A 63 -3.07 -10.00 6.02
CA LYS A 63 -3.09 -11.46 5.90
C LYS A 63 -2.82 -12.18 7.22
N TYR A 64 -1.97 -11.63 8.07
CA TYR A 64 -1.43 -12.35 9.22
C TYR A 64 -1.74 -11.70 10.57
N GLU A 65 -2.24 -10.48 10.58
CA GLU A 65 -2.55 -9.72 11.79
C GLU A 65 -4.05 -9.51 11.95
N THR A 66 -4.47 -9.29 13.18
CA THR A 66 -5.84 -8.89 13.52
C THR A 66 -6.02 -7.37 13.43
N ASP A 67 -7.25 -6.88 13.29
CA ASP A 67 -7.54 -5.44 13.28
C ASP A 67 -6.95 -4.68 14.49
N ALA A 68 -6.85 -5.34 15.65
CA ALA A 68 -6.26 -4.75 16.85
C ALA A 68 -4.73 -4.60 16.75
N GLU A 69 -4.04 -5.60 16.17
CA GLU A 69 -2.60 -5.57 15.95
C GLU A 69 -2.23 -4.54 14.87
N ILE A 70 -3.00 -4.52 13.76
CA ILE A 70 -2.85 -3.52 12.71
C ILE A 70 -3.06 -2.10 13.29
N TYR A 71 -4.00 -1.93 14.23
CA TYR A 71 -4.18 -0.65 14.92
C TYR A 71 -2.97 -0.25 15.76
N GLU A 72 -2.36 -1.17 16.51
CA GLU A 72 -1.11 -0.89 17.26
C GLU A 72 0.03 -0.48 16.31
N ASP A 73 0.13 -1.14 15.15
CA ASP A 73 1.14 -0.83 14.13
C ASP A 73 0.95 0.55 13.50
N ILE A 74 -0.30 0.99 13.34
CA ILE A 74 -0.61 2.37 12.93
C ILE A 74 -0.08 3.36 13.97
N GLN A 75 -0.28 3.09 15.27
CA GLN A 75 0.22 3.97 16.34
C GLN A 75 1.74 4.10 16.36
N ASP A 76 2.45 3.10 15.85
CA ASP A 76 3.91 3.10 15.68
C ASP A 76 4.37 3.73 14.35
N ASN A 77 3.47 4.40 13.62
CA ASN A 77 3.68 5.02 12.32
C ASN A 77 4.17 4.02 11.24
N GLN A 78 3.79 2.74 11.33
CA GLN A 78 4.18 1.76 10.32
C GLN A 78 3.53 2.05 8.96
N PHE A 79 2.29 2.54 8.94
CA PHE A 79 1.53 2.79 7.71
C PHE A 79 1.18 4.27 7.51
N SER A 80 1.19 4.74 6.26
CA SER A 80 0.73 6.08 5.87
C SER A 80 -0.79 6.16 5.78
N THR A 81 -1.34 7.37 5.84
CA THR A 81 -2.79 7.60 5.69
C THR A 81 -3.38 6.97 4.43
N PRO A 82 -2.79 7.06 3.22
CA PRO A 82 -3.33 6.40 2.04
C PRO A 82 -3.41 4.87 2.17
N ILE A 83 -2.43 4.26 2.86
CA ILE A 83 -2.42 2.81 3.12
C ILE A 83 -3.49 2.45 4.15
N ILE A 84 -3.62 3.22 5.22
CA ILE A 84 -4.67 3.03 6.24
C ILE A 84 -6.06 3.16 5.59
N GLU A 85 -6.27 4.14 4.72
CA GLU A 85 -7.51 4.29 3.95
C GLU A 85 -7.77 3.08 3.04
N THR A 86 -6.72 2.54 2.41
CA THR A 86 -6.80 1.33 1.57
C THR A 86 -7.21 0.11 2.40
N MET A 87 -6.55 -0.14 3.53
CA MET A 87 -6.89 -1.23 4.44
C MET A 87 -8.36 -1.15 4.90
N ILE A 88 -8.85 0.06 5.20
CA ILE A 88 -10.25 0.28 5.60
C ILE A 88 -11.22 0.00 4.45
N ASN A 89 -10.87 0.39 3.22
CA ASN A 89 -11.67 0.09 2.03
C ASN A 89 -11.69 -1.41 1.70
N ASP A 90 -10.62 -2.12 2.03
CA ASP A 90 -10.50 -3.57 1.89
C ASP A 90 -11.26 -4.34 3.00
N GLY A 91 -11.84 -3.63 3.97
CA GLY A 91 -12.72 -4.17 5.00
C GLY A 91 -12.05 -4.46 6.34
N TYR A 92 -10.79 -4.06 6.52
CA TYR A 92 -10.06 -4.14 7.79
C TYR A 92 -10.29 -2.90 8.63
N LEU A 93 -10.01 -2.96 9.93
CA LEU A 93 -10.08 -1.80 10.85
C LEU A 93 -11.46 -1.11 10.94
N LEU A 94 -12.55 -1.73 10.46
CA LEU A 94 -13.88 -1.10 10.43
C LEU A 94 -14.37 -0.70 11.84
N GLY A 95 -13.96 -1.42 12.87
CA GLY A 95 -14.26 -1.10 14.28
C GLY A 95 -13.44 0.07 14.86
N TYR A 96 -12.37 0.51 14.17
CA TYR A 96 -11.42 1.53 14.63
C TYR A 96 -11.53 2.85 13.85
N VAL A 97 -12.39 2.93 12.83
CA VAL A 97 -12.53 4.12 11.95
C VAL A 97 -12.77 5.41 12.73
N ASP A 98 -13.66 5.41 13.72
CA ASP A 98 -13.96 6.62 14.51
C ASP A 98 -12.76 7.05 15.38
N GLN A 99 -11.97 6.10 15.88
CA GLN A 99 -10.76 6.37 16.67
C GLN A 99 -9.65 6.91 15.77
N LEU A 100 -9.43 6.29 14.61
CA LEU A 100 -8.47 6.74 13.60
C LEU A 100 -8.80 8.16 13.10
N LYS A 101 -10.08 8.50 12.96
CA LYS A 101 -10.52 9.89 12.71
C LYS A 101 -10.17 10.79 13.89
N ALA A 102 -10.58 10.45 15.10
CA ALA A 102 -10.37 11.28 16.29
C ALA A 102 -8.88 11.58 16.54
N GLU A 103 -8.01 10.61 16.27
CA GLU A 103 -6.55 10.72 16.38
C GLU A 103 -5.92 11.39 15.14
N GLY A 104 -6.70 11.53 14.07
CA GLY A 104 -6.33 12.23 12.84
C GLY A 104 -5.45 11.41 11.91
N TRP A 105 -5.44 10.08 12.04
CA TRP A 105 -4.77 9.16 11.10
C TRP A 105 -5.42 9.15 9.73
N ILE A 106 -6.74 9.37 9.69
CA ILE A 106 -7.52 9.50 8.44
C ILE A 106 -8.34 10.79 8.46
N PRO A 107 -8.73 11.32 7.28
CA PRO A 107 -9.61 12.49 7.18
C PRO A 107 -10.96 12.29 7.88
N GLN A 108 -11.49 13.37 8.48
CA GLN A 108 -12.78 13.33 9.18
C GLN A 108 -13.94 12.94 8.24
N ASP A 109 -13.85 13.38 6.99
CA ASP A 109 -14.82 13.13 5.90
C ASP A 109 -14.60 11.80 5.17
N PHE A 110 -13.64 10.98 5.60
CA PHE A 110 -13.40 9.66 5.00
C PHE A 110 -14.62 8.74 5.16
N THR A 111 -15.04 8.09 4.07
CA THR A 111 -16.16 7.13 4.04
C THR A 111 -15.67 5.79 3.48
N PRO A 112 -15.73 4.69 4.24
CA PRO A 112 -15.30 3.37 3.76
C PRO A 112 -16.15 2.88 2.59
N ALA A 113 -15.52 2.41 1.51
CA ALA A 113 -16.18 1.89 0.32
C ALA A 113 -16.99 0.60 0.57
N GLY A 114 -16.74 -0.08 1.70
CA GLY A 114 -17.25 -1.43 2.00
C GLY A 114 -18.20 -1.51 3.19
N SER A 115 -19.22 -0.66 3.29
CA SER A 115 -20.31 -0.88 4.26
C SER A 115 -21.24 -2.01 3.81
N LYS A 116 -20.76 -3.26 3.81
CA LYS A 116 -21.60 -4.46 3.92
C LYS A 116 -21.73 -4.80 5.39
N THR A 117 -22.89 -4.46 5.93
CA THR A 117 -23.36 -4.85 7.26
C THR A 117 -23.24 -6.36 7.46
N SER A 118 -22.59 -6.78 8.54
CA SER A 118 -22.82 -8.07 9.16
C SER A 118 -22.60 -7.96 10.66
N ASN A 119 -23.71 -8.02 11.39
CA ASN A 119 -23.80 -8.04 12.84
C ASN A 119 -22.96 -9.19 13.44
N THR A 120 -22.33 -8.93 14.59
CA THR A 120 -22.39 -9.87 15.72
C THR A 120 -22.54 -9.09 17.02
N SER A 121 -23.51 -9.55 17.81
CA SER A 121 -24.05 -9.02 19.06
C SER A 121 -23.01 -8.79 20.16
N SER A 122 -23.15 -7.69 20.90
CA SER A 122 -23.31 -7.76 22.37
C SER A 122 -24.01 -6.51 22.90
N ALA A 123 -24.90 -6.75 23.86
CA ALA A 123 -25.85 -5.82 24.43
C ALA A 123 -25.29 -5.08 25.67
N GLU A 124 -26.17 -4.23 26.23
CA GLU A 124 -26.09 -3.49 27.51
C GLU A 124 -25.42 -2.09 27.39
N ALA A 125 -25.96 -0.97 27.90
CA ALA A 125 -27.18 -0.64 28.62
C ALA A 125 -27.46 0.88 28.42
N LYS A 126 -28.70 1.25 28.04
CA LYS A 126 -29.73 1.93 28.85
C LYS A 126 -29.46 3.40 29.29
N THR A 127 -30.45 4.25 28.93
CA THR A 127 -30.91 5.52 29.56
C THR A 127 -30.03 6.76 29.29
N GLU A 128 -30.51 7.94 28.86
CA GLU A 128 -31.73 8.67 29.24
C GLU A 128 -32.29 9.58 28.11
N THR A 129 -33.62 9.71 28.08
CA THR A 129 -34.45 10.83 27.56
C THR A 129 -35.14 11.40 28.83
N PRO A 130 -35.70 12.65 28.95
CA PRO A 130 -36.26 13.54 27.92
C PRO A 130 -35.94 15.04 28.11
N ALA A 131 -36.25 15.90 27.14
CA ALA A 131 -37.32 16.93 27.18
C ALA A 131 -36.78 18.11 26.34
N GLU A 132 -37.49 18.98 25.64
CA GLU A 132 -38.88 19.43 25.64
C GLU A 132 -39.08 20.30 24.37
N THR A 133 -40.29 20.35 23.83
CA THR A 133 -40.75 21.40 22.89
C THR A 133 -40.88 22.75 23.65
N PRO A 134 -40.82 23.94 23.00
CA PRO A 134 -42.10 24.54 22.55
C PRO A 134 -42.03 25.51 21.34
N ASN A 135 -43.24 25.77 20.81
CA ASN A 135 -43.77 27.02 20.25
C ASN A 135 -43.43 27.44 18.81
N GLU A 136 -44.45 27.48 17.92
CA GLU A 136 -45.33 28.63 17.53
C GLU A 136 -44.67 29.41 16.36
N THR A 137 -45.31 29.98 15.34
CA THR A 137 -46.69 30.14 14.84
C THR A 137 -46.53 30.93 13.54
N SER A 138 -47.36 30.71 12.51
CA SER A 138 -48.01 31.77 11.69
C SER A 138 -48.74 31.21 10.47
N THR A 139 -50.05 31.07 10.68
CA THR A 139 -51.23 31.41 9.87
C THR A 139 -51.06 31.99 8.45
N SER A 140 -51.95 31.57 7.53
CA SER A 140 -52.83 32.51 6.82
C SER A 140 -54.10 31.83 6.27
N ASP A 141 -55.24 32.46 6.57
CA ASP A 141 -56.63 32.09 6.31
C ASP A 141 -57.07 32.19 4.83
N ASN A 142 -58.08 31.40 4.40
CA ASN A 142 -59.44 31.94 4.19
C ASN A 142 -60.50 30.89 3.75
N LYS A 143 -61.48 30.70 4.65
CA LYS A 143 -62.94 30.89 4.46
C LYS A 143 -63.78 29.93 3.59
N GLN A 144 -64.54 29.11 4.33
CA GLN A 144 -65.84 28.46 4.08
C GLN A 144 -66.99 29.45 3.68
N PRO A 145 -68.13 28.98 3.13
CA PRO A 145 -69.19 28.43 3.99
C PRO A 145 -69.92 27.17 3.44
N GLU A 146 -70.52 26.43 4.38
CA GLU A 146 -71.42 25.28 4.24
C GLU A 146 -72.70 25.58 3.44
N LYS A 147 -73.33 24.55 2.85
CA LYS A 147 -74.68 24.10 3.29
C LYS A 147 -75.11 22.76 2.67
N THR A 148 -75.60 21.89 3.56
CA THR A 148 -76.38 20.66 3.37
C THR A 148 -77.81 20.94 2.86
N GLU A 149 -78.37 20.15 1.94
CA GLU A 149 -79.68 19.45 2.07
C GLU A 149 -80.19 18.74 0.78
N LYS A 150 -80.48 17.44 0.96
CA LYS A 150 -81.62 16.61 0.50
C LYS A 150 -82.18 16.63 -0.94
N ASN A 151 -82.30 15.38 -1.40
CA ASN A 151 -83.43 14.73 -2.12
C ASN A 151 -83.82 15.27 -3.50
N ASN A 152 -83.70 14.40 -4.52
CA ASN A 152 -84.90 13.86 -5.15
C ASN A 152 -84.64 12.60 -5.97
N LYS A 153 -85.56 11.65 -5.76
CA LYS A 153 -85.78 10.39 -6.45
C LYS A 153 -86.12 10.63 -7.93
N SER A 154 -85.46 9.92 -8.83
CA SER A 154 -85.99 9.64 -10.17
C SER A 154 -85.60 8.21 -10.54
N GLU A 155 -86.58 7.32 -10.48
CA GLU A 155 -86.51 5.96 -11.00
C GLU A 155 -86.52 6.05 -12.53
N THR A 156 -85.53 5.48 -13.20
CA THR A 156 -85.64 5.14 -14.62
C THR A 156 -84.96 3.79 -14.84
N LYS A 157 -85.83 2.77 -14.86
CA LYS A 157 -85.78 1.57 -15.69
C LYS A 157 -84.40 0.94 -15.90
N THR A 158 -84.05 0.11 -14.93
CA THR A 158 -83.12 -1.00 -14.98
C THR A 158 -83.31 -1.84 -16.25
N GLU A 159 -82.36 -1.74 -17.18
CA GLU A 159 -81.94 -2.89 -17.96
C GLU A 159 -80.80 -3.54 -17.17
N THR A 160 -81.06 -4.73 -16.62
CA THR A 160 -80.09 -5.49 -15.84
C THR A 160 -78.97 -5.98 -16.76
N LYS A 161 -77.98 -5.12 -17.01
CA LYS A 161 -76.62 -5.60 -17.29
C LYS A 161 -76.13 -6.18 -15.97
N LYS A 162 -76.06 -7.51 -15.89
CA LYS A 162 -75.49 -8.21 -14.72
C LYS A 162 -74.12 -7.59 -14.47
N GLU A 163 -73.97 -6.91 -13.34
CA GLU A 163 -72.71 -6.29 -12.93
C GLU A 163 -71.67 -7.42 -12.83
N PRO A 164 -70.46 -7.24 -13.38
CA PRO A 164 -69.44 -8.28 -13.35
C PRO A 164 -69.12 -8.62 -11.89
N THR A 165 -69.06 -9.91 -11.58
CA THR A 165 -68.76 -10.40 -10.23
C THR A 165 -67.28 -10.19 -9.90
N GLN A 166 -66.94 -10.07 -8.61
CA GLN A 166 -65.55 -9.88 -8.17
C GLN A 166 -64.62 -11.00 -8.67
N GLU A 167 -65.11 -12.23 -8.69
CA GLU A 167 -64.37 -13.39 -9.19
C GLU A 167 -64.09 -13.30 -10.70
N GLU A 168 -65.01 -12.73 -11.48
CA GLU A 168 -64.80 -12.46 -12.91
C GLU A 168 -63.78 -11.32 -13.13
N ILE A 169 -63.80 -10.30 -12.27
CA ILE A 169 -62.82 -9.20 -12.31
C ILE A 169 -61.42 -9.71 -11.96
N ASP A 170 -61.27 -10.51 -10.90
CA ASP A 170 -59.98 -11.05 -10.46
C ASP A 170 -59.35 -12.00 -11.50
N ALA A 171 -60.18 -12.66 -12.30
CA ALA A 171 -59.74 -13.52 -13.40
C ALA A 171 -59.43 -12.78 -14.71
N ALA A 172 -59.81 -11.50 -14.83
CA ALA A 172 -59.73 -10.72 -16.07
C ALA A 172 -58.43 -9.90 -16.23
N TRP A 173 -57.39 -10.20 -15.46
CA TRP A 173 -56.07 -9.57 -15.62
C TRP A 173 -55.27 -10.22 -16.75
N GLU A 174 -54.90 -9.42 -17.74
CA GLU A 174 -54.12 -9.86 -18.90
C GLU A 174 -52.83 -9.04 -18.99
N GLU A 175 -51.72 -9.67 -19.36
CA GLU A 175 -50.46 -8.98 -19.63
C GLU A 175 -50.58 -8.19 -20.94
N THR A 176 -50.30 -6.89 -20.90
CA THR A 176 -50.46 -5.99 -22.05
C THR A 176 -49.15 -5.39 -22.53
N GLU A 177 -48.15 -5.28 -21.65
CA GLU A 177 -46.82 -4.79 -21.99
C GLU A 177 -45.76 -5.51 -21.16
N ARG A 178 -44.65 -5.86 -21.81
CA ARG A 178 -43.45 -6.41 -21.16
C ARG A 178 -42.22 -5.72 -21.72
N VAL A 179 -41.43 -5.17 -20.82
CA VAL A 179 -40.09 -4.66 -21.09
C VAL A 179 -39.13 -5.54 -20.30
N GLU A 180 -38.25 -6.25 -21.01
CA GLU A 180 -37.23 -7.08 -20.38
C GLU A 180 -36.23 -6.22 -19.61
N ALA A 181 -35.71 -6.75 -18.50
CA ALA A 181 -34.64 -6.10 -17.77
C ALA A 181 -33.33 -6.11 -18.56
N THR A 182 -32.51 -5.08 -18.36
CA THR A 182 -31.14 -5.00 -18.92
C THR A 182 -30.12 -5.21 -17.80
N CYS A 183 -28.83 -5.04 -18.11
CA CYS A 183 -27.76 -5.13 -17.10
C CYS A 183 -27.88 -4.05 -16.02
N THR A 184 -28.42 -2.87 -16.36
CA THR A 184 -28.45 -1.69 -15.49
C THR A 184 -29.84 -1.13 -15.24
N GLU A 185 -30.79 -1.41 -16.13
CA GLU A 185 -32.17 -0.90 -16.04
C GLU A 185 -33.14 -2.04 -15.70
N ASP A 186 -34.00 -1.78 -14.72
CA ASP A 186 -35.10 -2.67 -14.38
C ASP A 186 -36.09 -2.78 -15.56
N GLY A 187 -36.55 -3.99 -15.82
CA GLY A 187 -37.68 -4.25 -16.70
C GLY A 187 -39.00 -4.07 -15.98
N LYS A 188 -40.10 -4.24 -16.71
CA LYS A 188 -41.45 -4.17 -16.13
C LYS A 188 -42.46 -4.99 -16.91
N ILE A 189 -43.49 -5.45 -16.20
CA ILE A 189 -44.66 -6.12 -16.76
C ILE A 189 -45.89 -5.29 -16.37
N VAL A 190 -46.67 -4.88 -17.36
CA VAL A 190 -47.93 -4.16 -17.15
C VAL A 190 -49.07 -5.14 -17.42
N TYR A 191 -49.98 -5.23 -16.46
CA TYR A 191 -51.23 -5.96 -16.60
C TYR A 191 -52.40 -4.99 -16.68
N THR A 192 -53.37 -5.29 -17.54
CA THR A 192 -54.61 -4.53 -17.67
C THR A 192 -55.79 -5.44 -17.40
N ASN A 193 -56.76 -4.96 -16.62
CA ASN A 193 -58.00 -5.69 -16.39
C ASN A 193 -58.97 -5.44 -17.55
N SER A 194 -59.38 -6.49 -18.25
CA SER A 194 -60.24 -6.38 -19.44
C SER A 194 -61.70 -6.01 -19.11
N ILE A 195 -62.11 -6.06 -17.84
CA ILE A 195 -63.46 -5.69 -17.37
C ILE A 195 -63.49 -4.27 -16.81
N THR A 196 -62.52 -3.90 -15.95
CA THR A 196 -62.50 -2.59 -15.27
C THR A 196 -61.65 -1.55 -16.00
N GLY A 197 -60.67 -1.97 -16.79
CA GLY A 197 -59.68 -1.10 -17.43
C GLY A 197 -58.54 -0.66 -16.51
N ASP A 198 -58.50 -1.15 -15.26
CA ASP A 198 -57.42 -0.83 -14.32
C ASP A 198 -56.09 -1.42 -14.76
N THR A 199 -54.98 -0.80 -14.34
CA THR A 199 -53.63 -1.26 -14.64
C THR A 199 -52.83 -1.52 -13.36
N LYS A 200 -51.98 -2.54 -13.39
CA LYS A 200 -50.98 -2.82 -12.35
C LYS A 200 -49.63 -3.09 -12.99
N GLU A 201 -48.56 -2.70 -12.33
CA GLU A 201 -47.19 -2.87 -12.80
C GLU A 201 -46.40 -3.73 -11.81
N GLU A 202 -45.62 -4.67 -12.35
CA GLU A 202 -44.65 -5.48 -11.61
C GLU A 202 -43.26 -5.21 -12.20
N SER A 203 -42.29 -4.84 -11.35
CA SER A 203 -40.90 -4.60 -11.76
C SER A 203 -40.11 -5.90 -11.88
N ILE A 204 -39.26 -6.00 -12.90
CA ILE A 204 -38.26 -7.05 -13.08
C ILE A 204 -36.90 -6.42 -12.76
N PRO A 205 -36.21 -6.84 -11.69
CA PRO A 205 -34.93 -6.24 -11.32
C PRO A 205 -33.89 -6.42 -12.44
N ALA A 206 -33.01 -5.44 -12.62
CA ALA A 206 -31.88 -5.51 -13.53
C ALA A 206 -31.08 -6.80 -13.32
N ALA A 207 -30.65 -7.42 -14.43
CA ALA A 207 -29.94 -8.70 -14.39
C ALA A 207 -28.52 -8.60 -13.79
N GLY A 208 -27.98 -7.37 -13.72
CA GLY A 208 -26.58 -7.13 -13.41
C GLY A 208 -25.65 -7.49 -14.56
N HIS A 209 -24.36 -7.29 -14.34
CA HIS A 209 -23.32 -7.61 -15.33
C HIS A 209 -22.76 -9.01 -15.10
N ASP A 210 -22.57 -9.77 -16.19
CA ASP A 210 -21.86 -11.05 -16.23
C ASP A 210 -20.50 -10.84 -16.91
N TYR A 211 -19.52 -10.39 -16.13
CA TYR A 211 -18.18 -10.06 -16.60
C TYR A 211 -17.29 -11.30 -16.74
N GLU A 212 -16.56 -11.39 -17.84
CA GLU A 212 -15.46 -12.34 -18.02
C GLU A 212 -14.17 -11.64 -18.44
N VAL A 213 -13.03 -12.26 -18.15
CA VAL A 213 -11.73 -11.77 -18.66
C VAL A 213 -11.68 -11.99 -20.16
N THR A 214 -11.50 -10.90 -20.91
CA THR A 214 -11.41 -10.91 -22.37
C THR A 214 -10.00 -10.62 -22.89
N ASP A 215 -9.19 -9.90 -22.10
CA ASP A 215 -7.80 -9.63 -22.42
C ASP A 215 -6.94 -9.58 -21.15
N THR A 216 -5.69 -10.03 -21.28
CA THR A 216 -4.70 -9.97 -20.19
C THR A 216 -3.38 -9.49 -20.76
N THR A 217 -2.90 -8.36 -20.26
CA THR A 217 -1.54 -7.88 -20.43
C THR A 217 -0.75 -8.27 -19.18
N GLU A 218 0.27 -9.11 -19.33
CA GLU A 218 1.12 -9.51 -18.21
C GLU A 218 1.93 -8.32 -17.66
N ALA A 219 2.17 -8.31 -16.35
CA ALA A 219 3.01 -7.30 -15.71
C ALA A 219 4.50 -7.55 -15.98
N ALA A 220 5.27 -6.48 -16.18
CA ALA A 220 6.71 -6.51 -16.38
C ALA A 220 7.46 -6.21 -15.06
N CYS A 221 8.79 -6.03 -15.11
CA CYS A 221 9.57 -5.61 -13.94
C CYS A 221 9.24 -4.19 -13.49
N THR A 222 8.94 -3.28 -14.44
CA THR A 222 8.75 -1.84 -14.20
C THR A 222 7.39 -1.33 -14.66
N GLU A 223 6.65 -2.11 -15.46
CA GLU A 223 5.36 -1.72 -16.03
C GLU A 223 4.27 -2.63 -15.46
N ASP A 224 3.17 -2.01 -15.04
CA ASP A 224 1.97 -2.72 -14.62
C ASP A 224 1.34 -3.46 -15.82
N GLY A 225 0.86 -4.66 -15.55
CA GLY A 225 -0.05 -5.38 -16.43
C GLY A 225 -1.49 -4.95 -16.20
N LYS A 226 -2.42 -5.60 -16.88
CA LYS A 226 -3.85 -5.42 -16.66
C LYS A 226 -4.68 -6.61 -17.10
N ASN A 227 -5.82 -6.80 -16.44
CA ASN A 227 -6.91 -7.65 -16.92
C ASN A 227 -8.06 -6.76 -17.39
N THR A 228 -8.58 -7.04 -18.58
CA THR A 228 -9.79 -6.43 -19.10
C THR A 228 -10.94 -7.39 -18.91
N TYR A 229 -11.98 -6.93 -18.20
CA TYR A 229 -13.22 -7.67 -17.99
C TYR A 229 -14.30 -7.10 -18.88
N THR A 230 -15.06 -7.95 -19.57
CA THR A 230 -16.16 -7.52 -20.44
C THR A 230 -17.42 -8.31 -20.14
N CYS A 231 -18.55 -7.61 -20.03
CA CYS A 231 -19.85 -8.21 -19.80
C CYS A 231 -20.34 -8.88 -21.09
N LYS A 232 -20.65 -10.18 -21.02
CA LYS A 232 -21.16 -10.97 -22.16
C LYS A 232 -22.48 -10.45 -22.72
N VAL A 233 -23.27 -9.81 -21.88
CA VAL A 233 -24.65 -9.43 -22.17
C VAL A 233 -24.72 -8.05 -22.82
N CYS A 234 -24.02 -7.05 -22.28
CA CYS A 234 -24.09 -5.66 -22.78
C CYS A 234 -22.79 -5.14 -23.41
N GLY A 235 -21.67 -5.85 -23.28
CA GLY A 235 -20.37 -5.42 -23.79
C GLY A 235 -19.69 -4.32 -22.97
N ASP A 236 -20.27 -3.92 -21.83
CA ASP A 236 -19.60 -3.04 -20.87
C ASP A 236 -18.28 -3.65 -20.41
N ALA A 237 -17.24 -2.82 -20.21
CA ALA A 237 -15.92 -3.31 -19.86
C ALA A 237 -15.23 -2.41 -18.82
N TYR A 238 -14.45 -3.04 -17.95
CA TYR A 238 -13.56 -2.36 -17.01
C TYR A 238 -12.20 -3.05 -16.97
N GLU A 239 -11.19 -2.32 -16.51
CA GLU A 239 -9.82 -2.82 -16.38
C GLU A 239 -9.41 -2.88 -14.91
N GLU A 240 -8.67 -3.94 -14.57
CA GLU A 240 -8.03 -4.12 -13.27
C GLU A 240 -6.51 -4.18 -13.48
N ALA A 241 -5.78 -3.31 -12.78
CA ALA A 241 -4.32 -3.27 -12.88
C ALA A 241 -3.68 -4.48 -12.20
N ILE A 242 -2.66 -5.04 -12.84
CA ILE A 242 -1.77 -6.05 -12.25
C ILE A 242 -0.46 -5.33 -11.94
N PRO A 243 -0.08 -5.15 -10.66
CA PRO A 243 1.10 -4.37 -10.32
C PRO A 243 2.37 -4.98 -10.92
N ALA A 244 3.32 -4.13 -11.27
CA ALA A 244 4.63 -4.52 -11.76
C ALA A 244 5.28 -5.54 -10.81
N THR A 245 5.92 -6.55 -11.38
CA THR A 245 6.51 -7.67 -10.63
C THR A 245 7.78 -7.29 -9.86
N GLY A 246 8.32 -6.10 -10.11
CA GLY A 246 9.58 -5.63 -9.56
C GLY A 246 10.80 -6.35 -10.14
N HIS A 247 11.98 -5.95 -9.66
CA HIS A 247 13.22 -6.59 -10.03
C HIS A 247 13.57 -7.74 -9.09
N THR A 248 14.09 -8.83 -9.65
CA THR A 248 14.64 -9.95 -8.89
C THR A 248 16.15 -9.90 -8.97
N GLU A 249 16.82 -9.66 -7.84
CA GLU A 249 18.29 -9.62 -7.78
C GLU A 249 18.90 -10.93 -8.24
N GLY A 250 19.79 -10.86 -9.24
CA GLY A 250 20.58 -12.00 -9.67
C GLY A 250 21.90 -12.13 -8.92
N GLU A 251 22.85 -12.86 -9.51
CA GLU A 251 24.18 -13.01 -8.94
C GLU A 251 25.05 -11.77 -9.15
N TRP A 252 25.85 -11.44 -8.12
CA TRP A 252 26.89 -10.41 -8.25
C TRP A 252 27.96 -10.85 -9.25
N LYS A 253 28.16 -10.03 -10.28
CA LYS A 253 29.19 -10.24 -11.28
C LYS A 253 30.28 -9.19 -11.14
N VAL A 254 31.53 -9.65 -11.02
CA VAL A 254 32.69 -8.76 -11.05
C VAL A 254 32.82 -8.15 -12.44
N THR A 255 32.66 -6.83 -12.56
CA THR A 255 32.85 -6.09 -13.81
C THR A 255 34.27 -5.60 -13.96
N LYS A 256 34.98 -5.41 -12.84
CA LYS A 256 36.40 -5.06 -12.80
C LYS A 256 37.07 -5.69 -11.61
N GLU A 257 38.12 -6.46 -11.86
CA GLU A 257 38.93 -7.06 -10.80
C GLU A 257 39.66 -5.99 -9.97
N ALA A 258 39.71 -6.18 -8.66
CA ALA A 258 40.50 -5.34 -7.78
C ALA A 258 42.00 -5.62 -8.00
N GLY A 259 42.77 -4.54 -8.12
CA GLY A 259 44.23 -4.60 -8.26
C GLY A 259 44.94 -4.30 -6.95
N LEU A 260 46.27 -4.38 -6.98
CA LEU A 260 47.10 -4.08 -5.81
C LEU A 260 46.92 -2.64 -5.31
N PHE A 261 46.71 -1.71 -6.23
CA PHE A 261 46.56 -0.28 -5.96
C PHE A 261 45.35 0.36 -6.66
N SER A 262 44.40 -0.46 -7.11
CA SER A 262 43.22 -0.01 -7.83
C SER A 262 42.00 -0.75 -7.33
N THR A 263 40.92 -0.03 -7.04
CA THR A 263 39.64 -0.64 -6.71
C THR A 263 39.07 -1.39 -7.92
N GLY A 264 38.40 -2.50 -7.62
CA GLY A 264 37.55 -3.23 -8.56
C GLY A 264 36.09 -2.79 -8.44
N SER A 265 35.22 -3.39 -9.23
CA SER A 265 33.78 -3.19 -9.18
C SER A 265 33.05 -4.50 -9.47
N LYS A 266 31.88 -4.63 -8.87
CA LYS A 266 30.91 -5.68 -9.18
C LYS A 266 29.53 -5.06 -9.31
N GLU A 267 28.69 -5.69 -10.10
CA GLU A 267 27.32 -5.27 -10.39
C GLU A 267 26.37 -6.44 -10.18
N VAL A 268 25.15 -6.17 -9.77
CA VAL A 268 24.06 -7.14 -9.73
C VAL A 268 22.96 -6.69 -10.69
N THR A 269 22.48 -7.63 -11.50
CA THR A 269 21.46 -7.39 -12.53
C THR A 269 20.18 -8.16 -12.23
N CYS A 270 19.05 -7.63 -12.66
CA CYS A 270 17.78 -8.34 -12.59
C CYS A 270 17.82 -9.61 -13.44
N GLU A 271 17.45 -10.77 -12.87
CA GLU A 271 17.44 -12.03 -13.61
C GLU A 271 16.42 -12.06 -14.75
N LYS A 272 15.33 -11.31 -14.61
CA LYS A 272 14.23 -11.29 -15.57
C LYS A 272 14.47 -10.34 -16.73
N CYS A 273 14.86 -9.10 -16.46
CA CYS A 273 14.99 -8.04 -17.47
C CYS A 273 16.44 -7.64 -17.79
N GLY A 274 17.43 -8.07 -17.00
CA GLY A 274 18.84 -7.74 -17.20
C GLY A 274 19.26 -6.33 -16.79
N GLU A 275 18.36 -5.53 -16.21
CA GLU A 275 18.66 -4.19 -15.72
C GLU A 275 19.63 -4.23 -14.53
N VAL A 276 20.59 -3.30 -14.47
CA VAL A 276 21.55 -3.21 -13.35
C VAL A 276 20.85 -2.60 -12.15
N LEU A 277 20.79 -3.34 -11.05
CA LEU A 277 20.09 -2.93 -9.83
C LEU A 277 21.02 -2.22 -8.86
N ASP A 278 22.25 -2.72 -8.72
CA ASP A 278 23.24 -2.12 -7.84
C ASP A 278 24.67 -2.34 -8.34
N THR A 279 25.56 -1.44 -7.95
CA THR A 279 26.98 -1.44 -8.25
C THR A 279 27.77 -1.21 -6.97
N ALA A 280 28.66 -2.14 -6.64
CA ALA A 280 29.50 -2.06 -5.46
C ALA A 280 30.99 -2.07 -5.83
N GLU A 281 31.79 -1.27 -5.11
CA GLU A 281 33.24 -1.27 -5.26
C GLU A 281 33.88 -2.45 -4.50
N ILE A 282 34.91 -3.05 -5.10
CA ILE A 282 35.74 -4.05 -4.45
C ILE A 282 37.03 -3.35 -3.99
N PRO A 283 37.36 -3.35 -2.68
CA PRO A 283 38.54 -2.65 -2.18
C PRO A 283 39.83 -3.24 -2.78
N GLN A 284 40.79 -2.36 -3.04
CA GLN A 284 42.15 -2.75 -3.41
C GLN A 284 42.79 -3.66 -2.35
N THR A 285 43.71 -4.54 -2.77
CA THR A 285 44.30 -5.52 -1.85
C THR A 285 45.37 -4.91 -0.93
N CYS A 286 45.96 -3.77 -1.30
CA CYS A 286 46.88 -3.03 -0.44
C CYS A 286 46.12 -1.99 0.40
N PRO A 287 46.28 -1.96 1.73
CA PRO A 287 45.60 -0.97 2.57
C PRO A 287 46.08 0.47 2.33
N LEU A 288 47.19 0.66 1.61
CA LEU A 288 47.75 1.97 1.29
C LEU A 288 47.58 2.25 -0.22
N PRO A 289 47.09 3.45 -0.59
CA PRO A 289 47.04 3.83 -2.00
C PRO A 289 48.46 3.95 -2.58
N LEU A 290 48.59 3.77 -3.90
CA LEU A 290 49.89 3.85 -4.59
C LEU A 290 50.68 5.12 -4.23
N ALA A 291 49.99 6.26 -4.11
CA ALA A 291 50.61 7.53 -3.75
C ALA A 291 51.26 7.50 -2.35
N ALA A 292 50.64 6.84 -1.38
CA ALA A 292 51.20 6.71 -0.04
C ALA A 292 52.44 5.80 -0.06
N VAL A 293 52.41 4.70 -0.80
CA VAL A 293 53.57 3.80 -0.95
C VAL A 293 54.74 4.51 -1.64
N ILE A 294 54.48 5.25 -2.72
CA ILE A 294 55.51 6.06 -3.39
C ILE A 294 56.07 7.12 -2.44
N GLY A 295 55.21 7.80 -1.67
CA GLY A 295 55.62 8.79 -0.69
C GLY A 295 56.56 8.22 0.39
N ILE A 296 56.25 7.04 0.92
CA ILE A 296 57.09 6.34 1.90
C ILE A 296 58.45 5.99 1.29
N VAL A 297 58.46 5.44 0.06
CA VAL A 297 59.71 5.07 -0.63
C VAL A 297 60.59 6.29 -0.88
N VAL A 298 60.01 7.40 -1.37
CA VAL A 298 60.74 8.65 -1.60
C VAL A 298 61.30 9.21 -0.29
N ALA A 299 60.53 9.20 0.80
CA ALA A 299 60.99 9.65 2.11
C ALA A 299 62.18 8.81 2.62
N VAL A 300 62.14 7.48 2.46
CA VAL A 300 63.23 6.58 2.85
C VAL A 300 64.50 6.87 2.05
N VAL A 301 64.40 7.06 0.74
CA VAL A 301 65.55 7.38 -0.12
C VAL A 301 66.17 8.73 0.26
N VAL A 302 65.36 9.75 0.55
CA VAL A 302 65.84 11.05 1.02
C VAL A 302 66.55 10.93 2.37
N ILE A 303 65.98 10.20 3.33
CA ILE A 303 66.59 9.96 4.65
C ILE A 303 67.94 9.24 4.51
N ILE A 304 68.02 8.20 3.68
CA ILE A 304 69.27 7.50 3.40
C ILE A 304 70.29 8.46 2.78
N GLY A 305 69.87 9.30 1.83
CA GLY A 305 70.72 10.34 1.24
C GLY A 305 71.29 11.31 2.29
N VAL A 306 70.46 11.81 3.20
CA VAL A 306 70.89 12.68 4.31
C VAL A 306 71.87 11.96 5.22
N ILE A 307 71.61 10.72 5.60
CA ILE A 307 72.50 9.92 6.45
C ILE A 307 73.87 9.73 5.78
N VAL A 308 73.91 9.40 4.48
CA VAL A 308 75.16 9.24 3.73
C VAL A 308 75.96 10.55 3.70
N VAL A 309 75.30 11.69 3.49
CA VAL A 309 75.94 13.02 3.53
C VAL A 309 76.51 13.30 4.92
N LEU A 310 75.74 13.05 5.99
CA LEU A 310 76.19 13.24 7.37
C LEU A 310 77.38 12.33 7.73
N VAL A 311 77.38 11.07 7.29
CA VAL A 311 78.48 10.12 7.51
C VAL A 311 79.74 10.53 6.74
N ARG A 312 79.61 10.98 5.48
CA ARG A 312 80.75 11.53 4.72
C ARG A 312 81.33 12.76 5.38
N ARG A 313 80.48 13.69 5.83
CA ARG A 313 80.94 14.91 6.51
C ARG A 313 81.69 14.60 7.80
N ARG A 314 81.30 13.54 8.53
CA ARG A 314 81.98 13.07 9.75
C ARG A 314 83.30 12.33 9.50
N LYS A 315 83.54 11.80 8.31
CA LYS A 315 84.81 11.17 7.92
C LYS A 315 85.86 12.17 7.41
N ASN A 316 85.42 13.38 7.04
CA ASN A 316 86.27 14.46 6.52
C ASN A 316 86.65 15.49 7.59
N ILE A 317 86.39 15.22 8.87
CA ILE A 317 86.81 15.98 10.05
C ILE A 317 87.63 15.03 10.92
#